data_AF-A0AB38SRA4-F1
#
_entry.id   AF-A0AB38SRA4-F1
#
_cell.length_a   1.000
_cell.length_b   1.000
_cell.length_c   1.000
_cell.angle_alpha   90.00
_cell.angle_beta   90.00
_cell.angle_gamma   90.00
#
_symmetry.space_group_name_H-M   'P 1'
#
loop_
_entity.id
_entity.type
_entity.pdbx_description
1 polymer ?
#
loop_
_entity_poly.entity_id
_entity_poly.type
_entity_poly.pdbx_seq_one_letter_code
_entity_poly.pdbx_strand_id
1 'polypeptide(L)'
;MLMFRERRPAYRTIEGWARSVLLEAGAIRECEEHGWMQDRTDPHARDRAIEIARETPPYGVSPEAAAVAVAEVLDGIGDTCPECRPEDRH
;
A
#
# COMPACT_ATOMS: atom_id res chain seq x y z
N MET A 1 24.97 2.23 1.05
CA MET A 1 24.47 1.88 -0.30
C MET A 1 23.50 0.73 -0.14
N LEU A 2 22.21 1.02 0.13
CA LEU A 2 21.21 0.01 0.44
C LEU A 2 20.63 -0.53 -0.88
N MET A 3 21.08 -1.72 -1.24
CA MET A 3 20.59 -2.46 -2.40
C MET A 3 19.27 -3.15 -2.02
N PHE A 4 18.12 -2.52 -2.26
CA PHE A 4 16.81 -3.18 -2.19
C PHE A 4 16.55 -4.00 -3.46
N ARG A 5 17.51 -4.83 -3.89
CA ARG A 5 17.38 -5.64 -5.12
C ARG A 5 17.13 -7.12 -4.84
N GLU A 6 16.65 -7.43 -3.65
CA GLU A 6 16.49 -8.82 -3.22
C GLU A 6 15.03 -9.03 -2.81
N ARG A 7 14.34 -9.85 -3.63
CA ARG A 7 13.09 -10.54 -3.31
C ARG A 7 11.81 -9.70 -3.37
N ARG A 8 11.59 -8.91 -4.43
CA ARG A 8 10.21 -8.56 -4.79
C ARG A 8 9.46 -9.89 -4.92
N PRO A 9 8.39 -10.14 -4.11
CA PRO A 9 7.43 -11.17 -4.42
C PRO A 9 7.12 -11.11 -5.92
N ALA A 10 6.89 -12.25 -6.56
CA ALA A 10 6.31 -12.25 -7.90
C ALA A 10 4.88 -11.71 -7.77
N TYR A 11 4.75 -10.38 -7.61
CA TYR A 11 3.48 -9.69 -7.66
C TYR A 11 2.92 -10.02 -9.04
N ARG A 12 1.86 -10.83 -9.05
CA ARG A 12 1.24 -11.27 -10.30
C ARG A 12 0.45 -10.14 -10.97
N THR A 13 0.21 -9.05 -10.24
CA THR A 13 -0.56 -7.87 -10.66
C THR A 13 0.06 -6.58 -10.13
N ILE A 14 -0.20 -5.47 -10.81
CA ILE A 14 0.20 -4.12 -10.36
C ILE A 14 -0.43 -3.76 -9.02
N GLU A 15 -1.64 -4.24 -8.77
CA GLU A 15 -2.38 -4.07 -7.50
C GLU A 15 -1.66 -4.72 -6.32
N GLY A 16 -1.20 -5.97 -6.48
CA GLY A 16 -0.46 -6.66 -5.44
C GLY A 16 0.88 -5.98 -5.11
N TRP A 17 1.54 -5.43 -6.12
CA TRP A 17 2.75 -4.61 -5.92
C TRP A 17 2.42 -3.30 -5.20
N ALA A 18 1.36 -2.59 -5.61
CA ALA A 18 0.94 -1.34 -5.00
C ALA A 18 0.58 -1.51 -3.52
N ARG A 19 -0.15 -2.58 -3.17
CA ARG A 19 -0.46 -2.92 -1.77
C ARG A 19 0.81 -3.11 -0.93
N SER A 20 1.84 -3.74 -1.49
CA SER A 20 3.11 -3.89 -0.79
C SER A 20 3.86 -2.57 -0.62
N VAL A 21 3.85 -1.69 -1.61
CA VAL A 21 4.41 -0.33 -1.45
C VAL A 21 3.69 0.44 -0.36
N LEU A 22 2.36 0.35 -0.31
CA LEU A 22 1.54 1.00 0.72
C LEU A 22 1.82 0.44 2.12
N LEU A 23 2.05 -0.87 2.25
CA LEU A 23 2.47 -1.52 3.50
C LEU A 23 3.85 -1.02 3.96
N GLU A 24 4.83 -1.01 3.05
CA GLU A 24 6.20 -0.55 3.34
C GLU A 24 6.23 0.94 3.73
N ALA A 25 5.39 1.75 3.10
CA ALA A 25 5.24 3.17 3.42
C ALA A 25 4.47 3.41 4.72
N GLY A 26 3.77 2.39 5.25
CA GLY A 26 2.87 2.53 6.39
C GLY A 26 1.62 3.34 6.08
N ALA A 27 1.21 3.40 4.81
CA ALA A 27 -0.04 4.05 4.40
C ALA A 27 -1.26 3.20 4.75
N ILE A 28 -1.08 1.88 4.77
CA ILE A 28 -2.12 0.93 5.15
C ILE A 28 -1.64 0.03 6.30
N ARG A 29 -2.57 -0.45 7.11
CA ARG A 29 -2.33 -1.44 8.18
C ARG A 29 -3.27 -2.62 8.04
N GLU A 30 -2.84 -3.78 8.52
CA GLU A 30 -3.74 -4.90 8.70
C GLU A 30 -4.52 -4.72 10.01
N CYS A 31 -5.81 -5.06 9.99
CA CYS A 31 -6.63 -5.25 11.18
C CYS A 31 -6.13 -6.50 11.90
N GLU A 32 -5.70 -6.35 13.15
CA GLU A 32 -5.14 -7.46 13.95
C GLU A 32 -6.15 -8.58 14.22
N GLU A 33 -7.44 -8.25 14.23
CA GLU A 33 -8.52 -9.22 14.49
C GLU A 33 -9.05 -9.91 13.22
N HIS A 34 -9.14 -9.18 12.10
CA HIS A 34 -9.88 -9.64 10.93
C HIS A 34 -9.02 -9.75 9.66
N GLY A 35 -7.75 -9.35 9.69
CA GLY A 35 -6.86 -9.42 8.53
C GLY A 35 -7.18 -8.43 7.39
N TRP A 36 -8.16 -7.55 7.58
CA TRP A 36 -8.52 -6.53 6.58
C TRP A 36 -7.48 -5.42 6.49
N MET A 37 -7.20 -4.98 5.27
CA MET A 37 -6.39 -3.78 5.07
C MET A 37 -7.23 -2.55 5.35
N GLN A 38 -6.64 -1.63 6.10
CA GLN A 38 -7.26 -0.36 6.45
C GLN A 38 -6.31 0.77 6.06
N ASP A 39 -6.84 1.79 5.40
CA ASP A 39 -6.12 3.03 5.18
C ASP A 39 -5.87 3.71 6.53
N ARG A 40 -4.63 4.16 6.74
CA ARG A 40 -4.29 4.92 7.95
C ARG A 40 -4.68 6.38 7.81
N THR A 41 -5.08 6.83 6.63
CA THR A 41 -5.40 8.24 6.31
C THR A 41 -4.25 9.19 6.62
N ASP A 42 -3.02 8.66 6.71
CA ASP A 42 -1.83 9.42 7.05
C ASP A 42 -1.26 10.08 5.77
N PRO A 43 -1.30 11.42 5.67
CA PRO A 43 -0.89 12.11 4.44
C PRO A 43 0.61 11.96 4.17
N HIS A 44 1.45 11.81 5.20
CA HIS A 44 2.89 11.63 5.03
C HIS A 44 3.22 10.23 4.52
N ALA A 45 2.52 9.21 5.01
CA ALA A 45 2.64 7.84 4.53
C ALA A 45 2.14 7.71 3.08
N ARG A 46 1.08 8.42 2.72
CA ARG A 46 0.60 8.50 1.33
C ARG A 46 1.66 9.11 0.41
N ASP A 47 2.24 10.26 0.78
CA ASP A 47 3.28 10.92 -0.02
C ASP A 47 4.52 10.02 -0.19
N ARG A 48 4.94 9.38 0.91
CA ARG A 48 6.04 8.40 0.90
C ARG A 48 5.76 7.20 -0.01
N ALA A 49 4.54 6.67 0.00
CA ALA A 49 4.17 5.56 -0.89
C ALA A 49 4.27 5.96 -2.36
N ILE A 50 3.85 7.18 -2.71
CA ILE A 50 3.95 7.73 -4.06
C ILE A 50 5.41 7.94 -4.47
N GLU A 51 6.25 8.41 -3.56
CA GLU A 51 7.69 8.54 -3.80
C GLU A 51 8.32 7.18 -4.12
N ILE A 52 8.10 6.17 -3.26
CA ILE A 52 8.60 4.80 -3.47
C ILE A 52 8.11 4.19 -4.79
N ALA A 53 6.86 4.47 -5.15
CA ALA A 53 6.25 4.00 -6.40
C ALA A 53 6.97 4.56 -7.63
N ARG A 54 7.38 5.83 -7.58
CA ARG A 54 8.11 6.51 -8.65
C ARG A 54 9.56 6.10 -8.74
N GLU A 55 10.21 5.91 -7.60
CA GLU A 55 11.61 5.47 -7.53
C GLU A 55 11.76 4.02 -7.98
N THR A 56 10.76 3.19 -7.70
CA THR A 56 10.88 1.74 -7.86
C THR A 56 9.67 1.12 -8.61
N PRO A 57 9.30 1.60 -9.81
CA PRO A 57 8.16 1.06 -10.54
C PRO A 57 8.37 -0.42 -10.95
N PRO A 58 7.28 -1.15 -11.22
CA PRO A 58 7.36 -2.47 -11.85
C PRO A 58 7.85 -2.36 -13.30
N TYR A 59 8.43 -3.44 -13.83
CA TYR A 59 9.01 -3.45 -15.17
C TYR A 59 7.93 -3.18 -16.24
N GLY A 60 8.21 -2.25 -17.16
CA GLY A 60 7.27 -1.85 -18.21
C GLY A 60 6.21 -0.84 -17.77
N VAL A 61 6.27 -0.34 -16.52
CA VAL A 61 5.37 0.70 -16.01
C VAL A 61 6.15 1.99 -15.79
N SER A 62 5.61 3.11 -16.26
CA SER A 62 6.22 4.42 -16.04
C SER A 62 6.08 4.86 -14.58
N PRO A 63 7.01 5.68 -14.05
CA PRO A 63 6.93 6.20 -12.67
C PRO A 63 5.58 6.88 -12.35
N GLU A 64 5.02 7.66 -13.29
CA GLU A 64 3.70 8.28 -13.08
C GLU A 64 2.58 7.25 -13.04
N ALA A 65 2.60 6.26 -13.93
CA ALA A 65 1.60 5.19 -13.94
C ALA A 65 1.67 4.34 -12.65
N ALA A 66 2.87 4.13 -12.11
CA ALA A 66 3.09 3.43 -10.85
C ALA A 66 2.53 4.24 -9.66
N ALA A 67 2.73 5.56 -9.65
CA ALA A 67 2.14 6.46 -8.65
C ALA A 67 0.60 6.44 -8.70
N VAL A 68 0.02 6.50 -9.90
CA VAL A 68 -1.43 6.43 -10.09
C VAL A 68 -1.98 5.11 -9.57
N ALA A 69 -1.36 3.97 -9.92
CA ALA A 69 -1.80 2.67 -9.45
C ALA A 69 -1.78 2.55 -7.91
N VAL A 70 -0.75 3.10 -7.25
CA VAL A 70 -0.69 3.16 -5.78
C VAL A 70 -1.80 4.02 -5.19
N ALA A 71 -2.08 5.18 -5.78
CA ALA A 71 -3.16 6.05 -5.35
C ALA A 71 -4.54 5.40 -5.53
N GLU A 72 -4.79 4.72 -6.66
CA GLU A 72 -6.05 4.03 -6.93
C GLU A 72 -6.28 2.86 -5.97
N VAL A 73 -5.24 2.08 -5.66
CA VAL A 73 -5.35 1.00 -4.67
C VAL A 73 -5.63 1.55 -3.28
N LEU A 74 -4.98 2.66 -2.91
CA LEU A 74 -5.22 3.31 -1.62
C LEU A 74 -6.65 3.87 -1.52
N ASP A 75 -7.15 4.47 -2.58
CA ASP A 75 -8.53 5.00 -2.65
C ASP A 75 -9.59 3.88 -2.55
N GLY A 76 -9.29 2.69 -3.09
CA GLY A 76 -10.14 1.51 -2.95
C GLY A 76 -10.11 0.85 -1.56
N ILE A 77 -9.16 1.20 -0.69
CA ILE A 77 -9.05 0.67 0.66
C ILE A 77 -9.79 1.63 1.61
N GLY A 78 -10.84 1.13 2.27
CA GLY A 78 -11.53 1.89 3.31
C GLY A 78 -10.64 2.17 4.52
N ASP A 79 -10.88 3.29 5.19
CA ASP A 79 -10.22 3.67 6.45
C ASP A 79 -10.72 2.88 7.67
N THR A 80 -11.77 2.07 7.50
CA THR A 80 -12.37 1.24 8.53
C THR A 80 -12.49 -0.22 8.10
N CYS A 81 -12.22 -1.13 9.03
CA CYS A 81 -12.53 -2.55 8.87
C CYS A 81 -14.07 -2.73 8.94
N PRO A 82 -14.72 -3.25 7.89
CA PRO A 82 -16.17 -3.43 7.88
C PRO A 82 -16.67 -4.50 8.86
N GLU A 83 -15.80 -5.42 9.27
CA GLU A 83 -16.12 -6.48 10.25
C GLU A 83 -15.81 -6.09 11.69
N CYS A 84 -14.95 -5.09 11.92
CA CYS A 84 -14.77 -4.54 13.25
C CYS A 84 -16.02 -3.78 13.65
N ARG A 85 -16.82 -4.36 14.55
CA ARG A 85 -17.87 -3.61 15.21
C ARG A 85 -17.23 -2.54 16.11
N PRO A 86 -17.83 -1.35 16.26
CA PRO A 86 -17.32 -0.30 17.14
C PRO A 86 -17.28 -0.71 18.63
N GLU A 87 -17.85 -1.86 18.98
CA GLU A 87 -17.94 -2.45 20.32
C GLU A 87 -16.75 -3.38 20.68
N ASP A 88 -15.91 -3.77 19.72
CA ASP A 88 -14.73 -4.64 19.93
C ASP A 88 -13.39 -3.86 20.02
N ARG A 89 -13.42 -2.52 19.94
CA ARG A 89 -12.23 -1.68 20.08
C ARG A 89 -11.90 -1.45 21.57
N HIS A 90 -11.46 -2.49 22.29
CA HIS A 90 -10.98 -2.37 23.70
C HIS A 90 -9.45 -2.43 23.81
#